data_AF-A0A4R6KPY5-F1
#
_entry.id   AF-A0A4R6KPY5-F1
#
_cell.length_a   1.000
_cell.length_b   1.000
_cell.length_c   1.000
_cell.angle_alpha   90.00
_cell.angle_beta   90.00
_cell.angle_gamma   90.00
#
_symmetry.space_group_name_H-M   'P 1'
#
loop_
_entity.id
_entity.type
_entity.pdbx_description
1 polymer ?
#
loop_
_entity_poly.entity_id
_entity_poly.type
_entity_poly.pdbx_seq_one_letter_code
_entity_poly.pdbx_strand_id
1 'polypeptide(L)'
;MGRRNPRTRQGVVRRMKLKVRVVHYSCHGMECWYADIDDADDRQPDDPYWYVDGCRTHADALTAACTELAALDQSIAAGATPRRVSATSAA
;
A
#
# COMPACT_ATOMS: atom_id res chain seq x y z
N MET A 1 -48.01 6.90 12.87
CA MET A 1 -47.29 6.47 11.66
C MET A 1 -46.10 7.42 11.42
N GLY A 2 -44.96 7.18 12.07
CA GLY A 2 -43.75 8.01 11.93
C GLY A 2 -42.82 7.41 10.88
N ARG A 3 -42.60 8.11 9.77
CA ARG A 3 -41.68 7.69 8.70
C ARG A 3 -40.24 7.76 9.22
N ARG A 4 -39.63 6.60 9.50
CA ARG A 4 -38.19 6.49 9.76
C ARG A 4 -37.45 6.82 8.46
N ASN A 5 -36.59 7.83 8.51
CA ASN A 5 -35.76 8.29 7.40
C ASN A 5 -34.42 7.52 7.45
N PRO A 6 -34.13 6.58 6.53
CA PRO A 6 -32.83 5.93 6.47
C PRO A 6 -31.88 6.85 5.71
N ARG A 7 -31.34 7.87 6.39
CA ARG A 7 -30.10 8.49 5.92
C ARG A 7 -28.96 7.57 6.32
N THR A 8 -28.83 6.48 5.58
CA THR A 8 -27.60 5.71 5.51
C THR A 8 -26.52 6.72 5.10
N ARG A 9 -25.60 7.02 6.02
CA ARG A 9 -24.35 7.70 5.70
C ARG A 9 -23.68 6.83 4.64
N GLN A 10 -23.85 7.17 3.36
CA GLN A 10 -22.97 6.72 2.31
C GLN A 10 -21.61 7.34 2.64
N GLY A 11 -20.84 6.65 3.48
CA GLY A 11 -19.41 6.83 3.48
C GLY A 11 -18.98 6.55 2.05
N VAL A 12 -18.38 7.54 1.40
CA VAL A 12 -17.71 7.34 0.12
C VAL A 12 -16.74 6.18 0.36
N VAL A 13 -17.02 5.00 -0.20
CA VAL A 13 -16.05 3.93 -0.23
C VAL A 13 -14.93 4.49 -1.09
N ARG A 14 -13.89 5.04 -0.45
CA ARG A 14 -12.69 5.47 -1.17
C ARG A 14 -12.15 4.21 -1.83
N ARG A 15 -12.27 4.13 -3.14
CA ARG A 15 -11.54 3.12 -3.92
C ARG A 15 -10.09 3.54 -3.87
N MET A 16 -9.27 2.84 -3.10
CA MET A 16 -7.83 2.99 -3.12
C MET A 16 -7.30 2.36 -4.40
N LYS A 17 -6.39 3.04 -5.08
CA LYS A 17 -5.76 2.52 -6.30
C LYS A 17 -4.33 2.10 -5.98
N LEU A 18 -4.16 0.94 -5.35
CA LEU A 18 -2.84 0.45 -4.98
C LEU A 18 -1.94 0.31 -6.20
N LYS A 19 -0.74 0.88 -6.13
CA LYS A 19 0.27 0.85 -7.18
C LYS A 19 1.62 0.47 -6.60
N VAL A 20 2.25 -0.50 -7.25
CA VAL A 20 3.65 -0.88 -7.00
C VAL A 20 4.57 0.10 -7.73
N ARG A 21 5.65 0.49 -7.05
CA ARG A 21 6.81 1.13 -7.66
C ARG A 21 8.03 0.30 -7.33
N VAL A 22 8.89 0.09 -8.33
CA VAL A 22 10.18 -0.57 -8.14
C VAL A 22 11.24 0.35 -8.70
N VAL A 23 12.27 0.61 -7.90
CA VAL A 23 13.26 1.64 -8.21
C VAL A 23 14.65 1.09 -7.92
N HIS A 24 15.53 1.34 -8.86
CA HIS A 24 16.94 1.03 -8.77
C HIS A 24 17.70 2.19 -8.14
N TYR A 25 18.64 1.89 -7.24
CA TYR A 25 19.52 2.89 -6.63
C TYR A 25 20.89 2.29 -6.31
N SER A 26 21.91 3.14 -6.23
CA SER A 26 23.26 2.73 -5.84
C SER A 26 23.52 3.18 -4.40
N CYS A 27 23.95 2.25 -3.55
CA CYS A 27 24.21 2.48 -2.13
C CYS A 27 25.54 1.86 -1.74
N HIS A 28 26.47 2.69 -1.27
CA HIS A 28 27.83 2.25 -0.88
C HIS A 28 28.56 1.44 -1.97
N GLY A 29 28.35 1.78 -3.25
CA GLY A 29 28.97 1.09 -4.38
C GLY A 29 28.33 -0.26 -4.74
N MET A 30 27.18 -0.58 -4.16
CA MET A 30 26.36 -1.73 -4.52
C MET A 30 25.08 -1.28 -5.24
N GLU A 31 24.71 -2.01 -6.28
CA GLU A 31 23.45 -1.81 -6.98
C GLU A 31 22.34 -2.50 -6.20
N CYS A 32 21.33 -1.73 -5.81
CA CYS A 32 20.23 -2.16 -4.97
C CYS A 32 18.89 -1.76 -5.58
N TRP A 33 17.85 -2.45 -5.16
CA TRP A 33 16.49 -2.23 -5.57
C TRP A 33 15.62 -2.05 -4.34
N TYR A 34 14.70 -1.10 -4.41
CA TYR A 34 13.63 -0.97 -3.43
C TYR A 34 12.29 -1.07 -4.16
N ALA A 35 11.26 -1.49 -3.45
CA ALA A 35 9.89 -1.42 -3.93
C ALA A 35 8.94 -0.88 -2.86
N ASP A 36 7.90 -0.18 -3.29
CA ASP A 36 6.86 0.35 -2.41
C ASP A 36 5.46 0.14 -3.01
N ILE A 37 4.45 0.11 -2.12
CA ILE A 37 3.03 0.07 -2.48
C ILE A 37 2.33 1.27 -1.86
N ASP A 38 1.62 2.02 -2.68
CA ASP A 38 0.98 3.27 -2.28
C ASP A 38 -0.32 3.51 -3.07
N ASP A 39 -1.17 4.43 -2.62
CA ASP A 39 -2.34 4.86 -3.38
C ASP A 39 -1.89 5.71 -4.57
N ALA A 40 -2.25 5.32 -5.79
CA ALA A 40 -1.91 6.05 -7.00
C ALA A 40 -2.59 7.43 -7.06
N ASP A 41 -3.73 7.61 -6.39
CA ASP A 41 -4.49 8.86 -6.38
C ASP A 41 -4.12 9.78 -5.19
N ASP A 42 -3.40 9.26 -4.19
CA ASP A 42 -2.92 9.98 -3.00
C ASP A 42 -1.54 9.44 -2.58
N ARG A 43 -0.56 9.66 -3.45
CA ARG A 43 0.81 9.14 -3.27
C ARG A 43 1.51 9.88 -2.13
N GLN A 44 2.05 9.13 -1.18
CA GLN A 44 2.88 9.57 -0.06
C GLN A 44 4.21 8.80 -0.12
N PRO A 45 5.23 9.34 -0.82
CA PRO A 45 6.51 8.65 -1.00
C PRO A 45 7.27 8.38 0.31
N ASP A 46 7.06 9.23 1.31
CA ASP A 46 7.63 9.18 2.66
C ASP A 46 6.87 8.24 3.60
N ASP A 47 5.61 7.92 3.30
CA ASP A 47 4.76 7.06 4.12
C ASP A 47 3.87 6.14 3.26
N PRO A 48 4.48 5.18 2.52
CA PRO A 48 3.71 4.20 1.76
C PRO A 48 2.91 3.28 2.70
N TYR A 49 2.03 2.45 2.14
CA TYR A 49 1.39 1.38 2.92
C TYR A 49 2.34 0.23 3.21
N TRP A 50 3.33 0.05 2.35
CA TRP A 50 4.37 -0.96 2.50
C TRP A 50 5.59 -0.59 1.66
N TYR A 51 6.77 -1.02 2.10
CA TYR A 51 7.98 -0.97 1.30
C TYR A 51 8.94 -2.11 1.67
N VAL A 52 9.83 -2.43 0.75
CA VAL A 52 11.01 -3.26 0.97
C VAL A 52 12.22 -2.56 0.37
N ASP A 53 13.36 -2.70 1.03
CA ASP A 53 14.62 -2.08 0.62
C ASP A 53 15.76 -3.11 0.61
N GLY A 54 16.82 -2.82 -0.16
CA GLY A 54 18.04 -3.62 -0.22
C GLY A 54 17.93 -4.91 -1.03
N CYS A 55 16.95 -5.01 -1.94
CA CYS A 55 16.85 -6.14 -2.85
C CYS A 55 18.02 -6.16 -3.84
N ARG A 56 18.60 -7.33 -4.09
CA ARG A 56 19.77 -7.46 -4.98
C ARG A 56 19.41 -7.40 -6.45
N THR A 57 18.19 -7.79 -6.80
CA THR A 57 17.72 -7.78 -8.18
C THR A 57 16.36 -7.11 -8.30
N HIS A 58 16.07 -6.60 -9.50
CA HIS A 58 14.76 -6.07 -9.85
C HIS A 58 13.66 -7.12 -9.65
N ALA A 59 13.94 -8.38 -9.99
CA ALA A 59 13.00 -9.48 -9.87
C ALA A 59 12.63 -9.74 -8.40
N ASP A 60 13.61 -9.73 -7.48
CA ASP A 60 13.34 -9.92 -6.05
C ASP A 60 12.42 -8.83 -5.50
N ALA A 61 12.71 -7.57 -5.83
CA ALA A 61 11.90 -6.43 -5.40
C ALA A 61 10.47 -6.50 -5.97
N LEU A 62 10.34 -6.86 -7.25
CA LEU A 62 9.04 -6.99 -7.92
C LEU A 62 8.24 -8.17 -7.36
N THR A 63 8.86 -9.32 -7.13
CA THR A 63 8.20 -10.49 -6.55
C THR A 63 7.70 -10.18 -5.15
N ALA A 64 8.52 -9.56 -4.30
CA ALA A 64 8.11 -9.15 -2.95
C ALA A 64 6.92 -8.19 -3.00
N ALA A 65 6.97 -7.18 -3.86
CA ALA A 65 5.88 -6.21 -4.01
C ALA A 65 4.59 -6.86 -4.54
N CYS A 66 4.67 -7.81 -5.47
CA CYS A 66 3.50 -8.52 -5.97
C CYS A 66 2.86 -9.41 -4.88
N THR A 67 3.67 -10.09 -4.07
CA THR A 67 3.19 -10.88 -2.94
C THR A 67 2.45 -10.02 -1.94
N GLU A 68 3.02 -8.87 -1.56
CA GLU A 68 2.36 -7.97 -0.63
C GLU A 68 1.10 -7.31 -1.22
N LEU A 69 1.14 -6.90 -2.49
CA LEU A 69 -0.02 -6.33 -3.18
C LEU A 69 -1.21 -7.29 -3.14
N ALA A 70 -0.97 -8.59 -3.37
CA ALA A 70 -2.01 -9.61 -3.29
C ALA A 70 -2.56 -9.78 -1.85
N ALA A 71 -1.72 -9.63 -0.82
CA ALA A 71 -2.14 -9.68 0.57
C ALA A 71 -2.98 -8.46 0.98
N LEU A 72 -2.57 -7.26 0.52
CA LEU A 72 -3.32 -6.02 0.73
C LEU A 72 -4.68 -6.06 0.03
N ASP A 73 -4.73 -6.53 -1.22
CA ASP A 73 -5.98 -6.69 -1.98
C ASP A 73 -6.96 -7.63 -1.27
N GLN A 74 -6.48 -8.79 -0.80
CA GLN A 74 -7.29 -9.73 -0.01
C GLN A 74 -7.78 -9.11 1.30
N SER A 75 -6.93 -8.36 2.00
CA SER A 75 -7.29 -7.68 3.24
C SER A 75 -8.35 -6.60 3.02
N ILE A 76 -8.23 -5.81 1.96
CA ILE A 76 -9.22 -4.80 1.56
C ILE A 76 -10.54 -5.47 1.20
N ALA A 77 -10.51 -6.57 0.44
CA ALA A 77 -11.70 -7.34 0.09
C ALA A 77 -12.42 -7.90 1.34
N ALA A 78 -11.66 -8.24 2.39
CA ALA A 78 -12.18 -8.64 3.70
C ALA A 78 -12.67 -7.46 4.58
N GLY A 79 -12.57 -6.22 4.09
CA GLY A 79 -13.03 -5.00 4.77
C GLY A 79 -11.98 -4.30 5.64
N ALA A 80 -10.72 -4.75 5.61
CA ALA A 80 -9.63 -4.05 6.28
C ALA A 80 -9.24 -2.77 5.53
N THR A 81 -8.74 -1.78 6.27
CA THR A 81 -8.14 -0.58 5.68
C THR A 81 -6.62 -0.69 5.81
N PRO A 82 -5.85 -0.62 4.69
CA PRO A 82 -4.39 -0.57 4.74
C PRO A 82 -3.92 0.54 5.66
N ARG A 83 -2.94 0.23 6.52
CA ARG A 83 -2.33 1.22 7.41
C ARG A 83 -1.04 1.69 6.78
N ARG A 84 -0.79 2.99 6.88
CA ARG A 84 0.48 3.61 6.52
C ARG A 84 1.60 3.01 7.39
N VAL A 85 2.82 2.96 6.88
CA VAL A 85 3.99 2.40 7.60
C VAL A 85 4.20 3.16 8.91
N SER A 86 4.11 4.49 8.89
CA SER A 86 4.22 5.33 10.09
C SER A 86 3.20 4.98 11.18
N ALA A 87 2.01 4.51 10.77
CA ALA A 87 0.93 4.12 11.68
C ALA A 87 1.08 2.70 12.25
N THR A 88 2.06 1.92 11.75
CA THR A 88 2.31 0.53 12.15
C THR A 88 3.26 0.44 13.35
N SER A 89 4.09 1.46 13.61
CA SER A 89 5.02 1.51 14.74
C SER A 89 4.39 1.90 16.09
N ALA A 90 3.06 2.08 16.15
CA ALA A 90 2.33 2.32 17.39
C ALA A 90 1.77 0.99 17.94
N ALA A 91 2.63 0.14 18.48
CA ALA A 91 2.27 -1.04 19.29
C ALA A 91 3.32 -1.28 20.37
#